data_AF-A0A2E0UIZ7-F1
#
_entry.id   AF-A0A2E0UIZ7-F1
#
_cell.length_a   1.000
_cell.length_b   1.000
_cell.length_c   1.000
_cell.angle_alpha   90.00
_cell.angle_beta   90.00
_cell.angle_gamma   90.00
#
_symmetry.space_group_name_H-M   'P 1'
#
loop_
_entity.id
_entity.type
_entity.pdbx_description
1 polymer ?
#
loop_
_entity_poly.entity_id
_entity_poly.type
_entity_poly.pdbx_seq_one_letter_code
_entity_poly.pdbx_strand_id
1 'polypeptide(L)'
;MPAKKNIVPIPATSDQLNLIRRLLPPDSKAINTVQSHKDAEDFIRELEANRDEPIATNAQVNYLLILGARQNEVERISKDEAKELIERLRRQPSEKQRQYLFRLGYTKAQVDSLTRDDATRLISSLVNKQTQGGSTPNLRLVGGDE
;
A
#
# COMPACT_ATOMS: atom_id res chain seq x y z
N MET A 1 -52.18 -20.66 24.49
CA MET A 1 -51.15 -21.22 23.58
C MET A 1 -50.26 -20.07 23.13
N PRO A 2 -48.96 -20.02 23.44
CA PRO A 2 -48.10 -18.95 22.93
C PRO A 2 -47.83 -19.18 21.43
N ALA A 3 -48.06 -18.14 20.63
CA ALA A 3 -47.79 -18.13 19.21
C ALA A 3 -46.29 -18.41 18.97
N LYS A 4 -45.97 -19.49 18.24
CA LYS A 4 -44.63 -19.73 17.72
C LYS A 4 -44.29 -18.58 16.78
N LYS A 5 -43.47 -17.63 17.23
CA LYS A 5 -42.90 -16.59 16.38
C LYS A 5 -42.08 -17.33 15.31
N ASN A 6 -42.59 -17.38 14.07
CA ASN A 6 -41.80 -17.77 12.92
C ASN A 6 -40.72 -16.70 12.73
N ILE A 7 -39.55 -16.95 13.32
CA ILE A 7 -38.37 -16.12 13.11
C ILE A 7 -37.85 -16.51 11.74
N VAL A 8 -38.16 -15.69 10.74
CA VAL A 8 -37.58 -15.84 9.40
C VAL A 8 -36.07 -15.60 9.54
N PRO A 9 -35.21 -16.53 9.09
CA PRO A 9 -33.77 -16.34 9.18
C PRO A 9 -33.37 -15.11 8.37
N ILE A 10 -32.68 -14.19 9.03
CA ILE A 10 -32.16 -12.98 8.38
C ILE A 10 -31.05 -13.44 7.42
N PRO A 11 -31.11 -13.10 6.12
CA PRO A 11 -30.06 -13.46 5.17
C PRO A 11 -28.75 -12.76 5.52
N ALA A 12 -27.62 -13.38 5.15
CA ALA A 12 -26.31 -12.75 5.30
C ALA A 12 -26.23 -11.46 4.49
N THR A 13 -25.59 -10.43 5.04
CA THR A 13 -25.46 -9.15 4.36
C THR A 13 -24.33 -9.20 3.31
N SER A 14 -24.40 -8.34 2.29
CA SER A 14 -23.34 -8.22 1.29
C SER A 14 -21.98 -7.88 1.91
N ASP A 15 -21.98 -7.13 3.02
CA ASP A 15 -20.76 -6.77 3.75
C ASP A 15 -20.13 -8.00 4.42
N GLN A 16 -20.94 -8.83 5.08
CA GLN A 16 -20.52 -10.10 5.66
C GLN A 16 -19.99 -11.06 4.60
N LEU A 17 -20.68 -11.20 3.47
CA LEU A 17 -20.23 -12.06 2.37
C LEU A 17 -18.90 -11.56 1.77
N ASN A 18 -18.73 -10.25 1.62
CA ASN A 18 -17.47 -9.67 1.16
C ASN A 18 -16.32 -9.92 2.15
N LEU A 19 -16.59 -9.79 3.46
CA LEU A 19 -15.61 -10.11 4.50
C LEU A 19 -15.19 -11.57 4.43
N ILE A 20 -16.15 -12.49 4.30
CA ILE A 20 -15.89 -13.93 4.15
C ILE A 20 -15.05 -14.23 2.89
N ARG A 21 -15.35 -13.61 1.74
CA ARG A 21 -14.52 -13.76 0.51
C ARG A 21 -13.08 -13.29 0.70
N ARG A 22 -12.88 -12.28 1.54
CA ARG A 22 -11.56 -11.72 1.85
C ARG A 22 -10.78 -12.63 2.80
N LEU A 23 -11.49 -13.31 3.70
CA LEU A 23 -10.92 -14.26 4.66
C LEU A 23 -10.65 -15.65 4.03
N LEU A 24 -11.35 -16.02 2.97
CA LEU A 24 -11.17 -17.30 2.27
C LEU A 24 -10.14 -17.22 1.12
N PRO A 25 -9.46 -18.34 0.80
CA PRO A 25 -8.66 -18.45 -0.43
C PRO A 25 -9.52 -18.25 -1.69
N PRO A 26 -8.95 -17.73 -2.79
CA PRO A 26 -9.71 -17.34 -4.00
C PRO A 26 -10.50 -18.49 -4.65
N ASP A 27 -10.05 -19.73 -4.50
CA ASP A 27 -10.73 -20.93 -5.03
C ASP A 27 -11.72 -21.58 -4.05
N SER A 28 -11.91 -21.00 -2.86
CA SER A 28 -12.74 -21.60 -1.82
C SER A 28 -14.22 -21.45 -2.12
N LYS A 29 -14.91 -22.58 -2.23
CA LYS A 29 -16.37 -22.65 -2.41
C LYS A 29 -17.15 -22.55 -1.09
N ALA A 30 -16.44 -22.39 0.04
CA ALA A 30 -17.06 -22.39 1.37
C ALA A 30 -18.02 -21.22 1.61
N ILE A 31 -17.91 -20.12 0.85
CA ILE A 31 -18.91 -19.05 0.94
C ILE A 31 -20.32 -19.46 0.48
N ASN A 32 -20.43 -20.47 -0.38
CA ASN A 32 -21.73 -20.94 -0.88
C ASN A 32 -22.56 -21.66 0.19
N THR A 33 -21.95 -22.01 1.33
CA THR A 33 -22.65 -22.63 2.46
C THR A 33 -23.19 -21.61 3.46
N VAL A 34 -22.87 -20.33 3.30
CA VAL A 34 -23.33 -19.23 4.17
C VAL A 34 -24.69 -18.73 3.69
N GLN A 35 -25.76 -19.15 4.37
CA GLN A 35 -27.14 -18.86 3.96
C GLN A 35 -27.84 -17.83 4.87
N SER A 36 -27.39 -17.69 6.11
CA SER A 36 -27.97 -16.76 7.08
C SER A 36 -26.93 -15.83 7.69
N HIS A 37 -27.40 -14.74 8.28
CA HIS A 37 -26.60 -13.80 9.05
C HIS A 37 -25.82 -14.50 10.17
N LYS A 38 -26.48 -15.44 10.86
CA LYS A 38 -25.86 -16.22 11.93
C LYS A 38 -24.79 -17.18 11.41
N ASP A 39 -25.02 -17.84 10.28
CA ASP A 39 -24.00 -18.68 9.63
C ASP A 39 -22.80 -17.82 9.22
N ALA A 40 -23.04 -16.61 8.71
CA ALA A 40 -21.97 -15.70 8.32
C ALA A 40 -21.13 -15.29 9.54
N GLU A 41 -21.77 -14.92 10.65
CA GLU A 41 -21.07 -14.55 11.89
C GLU A 41 -20.27 -15.70 12.49
N ASP A 42 -20.85 -16.91 12.55
CA ASP A 42 -20.17 -18.09 13.10
C ASP A 42 -18.99 -18.49 12.22
N PHE A 43 -19.16 -18.42 10.88
CA PHE A 43 -18.12 -18.70 9.91
C PHE A 43 -17.01 -17.65 9.92
N ILE A 44 -17.35 -16.36 10.05
CA ILE A 44 -16.36 -15.29 10.25
C ILE A 44 -15.58 -15.54 11.53
N ARG A 45 -16.27 -15.85 12.63
CA ARG A 45 -15.65 -16.12 13.93
C ARG A 45 -14.74 -17.35 13.87
N GLU A 46 -15.13 -18.41 13.18
CA GLU A 46 -14.31 -19.62 13.00
C GLU A 46 -13.10 -19.33 12.11
N LEU A 47 -13.26 -18.56 11.03
CA LEU A 47 -12.15 -18.12 10.19
C LEU A 47 -11.19 -17.18 10.92
N GLU A 48 -11.70 -16.31 11.77
CA GLU A 48 -10.90 -15.42 12.63
C GLU A 48 -10.20 -16.20 13.75
N ALA A 49 -10.86 -17.21 14.33
CA ALA A 49 -10.29 -18.05 15.39
C ALA A 49 -9.20 -19.01 14.87
N ASN A 50 -9.30 -19.45 13.61
CA ASN A 50 -8.31 -20.31 12.96
C ASN A 50 -7.22 -19.53 12.19
N ARG A 51 -7.28 -18.19 12.16
CA ARG A 51 -6.19 -17.34 11.66
C ARG A 51 -5.32 -16.92 12.84
N ASP A 52 -4.20 -17.62 13.04
CA ASP A 52 -3.20 -17.28 14.06
C ASP A 52 -2.63 -15.85 13.95
N GLU A 53 -2.84 -15.14 12.83
CA GLU A 53 -2.35 -13.78 12.65
C GLU A 53 -3.49 -12.74 12.45
N PRO A 54 -3.52 -11.67 13.27
CA PRO A 54 -4.45 -10.56 13.08
C PRO A 54 -4.17 -9.88 11.73
N ILE A 55 -5.22 -9.58 10.97
CA ILE A 55 -5.13 -8.85 9.69
C ILE A 55 -4.76 -7.39 9.96
N ALA A 56 -4.01 -6.76 9.04
CA ALA A 56 -3.70 -5.34 9.16
C ALA A 56 -4.96 -4.47 9.15
N THR A 57 -5.00 -3.45 10.00
CA THR A 57 -6.14 -2.53 10.09
C THR A 57 -6.24 -1.65 8.84
N ASN A 58 -7.44 -1.13 8.53
CA ASN A 58 -7.63 -0.19 7.42
C ASN A 58 -6.70 1.04 7.48
N ALA A 59 -6.34 1.49 8.70
CA ALA A 59 -5.38 2.57 8.89
C ALA A 59 -3.95 2.18 8.45
N GLN A 60 -3.51 0.96 8.76
CA GLN A 60 -2.21 0.43 8.33
C GLN A 60 -2.18 0.23 6.81
N VAL A 61 -3.25 -0.31 6.24
CA VAL A 61 -3.40 -0.47 4.78
C VAL A 61 -3.35 0.87 4.06
N ASN A 62 -4.11 1.87 4.53
CA ASN A 62 -4.07 3.22 3.95
C ASN A 62 -2.68 3.86 4.06
N TYR A 63 -2.00 3.67 5.19
CA TYR A 63 -0.65 4.19 5.38
C TYR A 63 0.35 3.55 4.41
N LEU A 64 0.26 2.25 4.18
CA LEU A 64 1.06 1.54 3.20
C LEU A 64 0.85 2.05 1.76
N LEU A 65 -0.40 2.32 1.38
CA LEU A 65 -0.71 2.91 0.07
C LEU A 65 -0.06 4.31 -0.09
N ILE A 66 -0.09 5.14 0.95
CA ILE A 66 0.58 6.45 0.95
C ILE A 66 2.11 6.31 0.81
N LEU A 67 2.68 5.25 1.39
CA LEU A 67 4.10 4.93 1.27
C LEU A 67 4.48 4.33 -0.10
N GLY A 68 3.49 4.02 -0.96
CA GLY A 68 3.70 3.50 -2.31
C GLY A 68 3.60 1.98 -2.43
N ALA A 69 3.00 1.29 -1.45
CA ALA A 69 2.62 -0.12 -1.60
C ALA A 69 1.52 -0.27 -2.66
N ARG A 70 1.49 -1.39 -3.39
CA ARG A 70 0.43 -1.65 -4.35
C ARG A 70 -0.81 -2.20 -3.68
N GLN A 71 -1.98 -1.89 -4.24
CA GLN A 71 -3.26 -2.29 -3.66
C GLN A 71 -3.43 -3.82 -3.53
N ASN A 72 -2.89 -4.57 -4.49
CA ASN A 72 -2.88 -6.03 -4.47
C ASN A 72 -1.90 -6.63 -3.42
N GLU A 73 -0.89 -5.87 -2.97
CA GLU A 73 0.04 -6.32 -1.91
C GLU A 73 -0.53 -6.13 -0.51
N VAL A 74 -1.48 -5.20 -0.33
CA VAL A 74 -2.03 -4.84 0.98
C VAL A 74 -3.46 -5.32 1.22
N GLU A 75 -4.09 -5.95 0.21
CA GLU A 75 -5.49 -6.38 0.29
C GLU A 75 -5.72 -7.47 1.37
N ARG A 76 -4.70 -8.30 1.61
CA ARG A 76 -4.75 -9.45 2.53
C ARG A 76 -3.51 -9.58 3.44
N ILE A 77 -2.82 -8.46 3.67
CA ILE A 77 -1.60 -8.43 4.46
C ILE A 77 -1.89 -8.64 5.96
N SER A 78 -1.09 -9.49 6.62
CA SER A 78 -1.17 -9.66 8.06
C SER A 78 -0.68 -8.40 8.79
N LYS A 79 -1.00 -8.25 10.07
CA LYS A 79 -0.58 -7.08 10.86
C LYS A 79 0.93 -7.01 11.00
N ASP A 80 1.60 -8.16 11.09
CA ASP A 80 3.05 -8.22 11.23
C ASP A 80 3.76 -8.01 9.89
N GLU A 81 3.25 -8.62 8.81
CA GLU A 81 3.69 -8.29 7.44
C GLU A 81 3.50 -6.80 7.12
N ALA A 82 2.40 -6.19 7.56
CA ALA A 82 2.15 -4.76 7.38
C ALA A 82 3.16 -3.90 8.15
N LYS A 83 3.55 -4.28 9.37
CA LYS A 83 4.60 -3.56 10.12
C LYS A 83 5.95 -3.65 9.41
N GLU A 84 6.33 -4.84 8.96
CA GLU A 84 7.58 -5.04 8.24
C GLU A 84 7.60 -4.25 6.94
N LEU A 85 6.49 -4.28 6.18
CA LEU A 85 6.36 -3.53 4.94
C LEU A 85 6.39 -2.02 5.18
N ILE A 86 5.76 -1.52 6.24
CA ILE A 86 5.86 -0.12 6.65
C ILE A 86 7.32 0.26 6.92
N GLU A 87 8.03 -0.52 7.73
CA GLU A 87 9.43 -0.24 8.07
C GLU A 87 10.32 -0.25 6.84
N ARG A 88 10.11 -1.21 5.93
CA ARG A 88 10.83 -1.29 4.66
C ARG A 88 10.56 -0.09 3.76
N LEU A 89 9.30 0.29 3.56
CA LEU A 89 8.91 1.39 2.68
C LEU A 89 9.31 2.75 3.25
N ARG A 90 9.29 2.93 4.58
CA ARG A 90 9.77 4.16 5.23
C ARG A 90 11.25 4.43 4.96
N ARG A 91 12.05 3.36 4.85
CA ARG A 91 13.48 3.45 4.55
C ARG A 91 13.77 3.69 3.08
N GLN A 92 12.83 3.42 2.17
CA GLN A 92 13.03 3.65 0.74
C GLN A 92 12.75 5.11 0.36
N PRO A 93 13.35 5.60 -0.74
CA PRO A 93 13.05 6.93 -1.24
C PRO A 93 11.58 7.02 -1.63
N SER A 94 10.92 8.08 -1.19
CA SER A 94 9.53 8.36 -1.58
C SER A 94 9.42 8.51 -3.10
N GLU A 95 8.24 8.27 -3.65
CA GLU A 95 8.00 8.38 -5.09
C GLU A 95 8.43 9.73 -5.66
N LYS A 96 8.18 10.83 -4.93
CA LYS A 96 8.63 12.17 -5.32
C LYS A 96 10.16 12.27 -5.42
N GLN A 97 10.88 11.69 -4.46
CA GLN A 97 12.35 11.67 -4.48
C GLN A 97 12.87 10.82 -5.65
N ARG A 98 12.27 9.65 -5.88
CA ARG A 98 12.62 8.78 -7.02
C ARG A 98 12.42 9.51 -8.35
N GLN A 99 11.26 10.12 -8.55
CA GLN A 99 10.96 10.89 -9.77
C GLN A 99 11.94 12.04 -9.98
N TYR A 100 12.31 12.75 -8.92
CA TYR A 100 13.28 13.84 -9.01
C TYR A 100 14.67 13.33 -9.40
N LEU A 101 15.15 12.25 -8.76
CA LEU A 101 16.44 11.63 -9.10
C LEU A 101 16.46 11.06 -10.53
N PHE A 102 15.36 10.46 -10.99
CA PHE A 102 15.23 10.01 -12.38
C PHE A 102 15.27 11.18 -13.37
N ARG A 103 14.65 12.32 -13.04
CA ARG A 103 14.75 13.54 -13.86
C ARG A 103 16.17 14.07 -13.94
N LEU A 104 16.97 13.88 -12.88
CA LEU A 104 18.39 14.22 -12.86
C LEU A 104 19.29 13.17 -13.53
N GLY A 105 18.71 12.13 -14.13
CA GLY A 105 19.44 11.13 -14.91
C GLY A 105 19.96 9.92 -14.12
N TYR A 106 19.55 9.76 -12.85
CA TYR A 106 19.90 8.55 -12.09
C TYR A 106 19.12 7.34 -12.61
N THR A 107 19.74 6.17 -12.59
CA THR A 107 19.11 4.91 -12.99
C THR A 107 18.26 4.32 -11.87
N LYS A 108 17.32 3.44 -12.23
CA LYS A 108 16.50 2.69 -11.26
C LYS A 108 17.35 1.98 -10.20
N ALA A 109 18.41 1.29 -10.61
CA ALA A 109 19.29 0.58 -9.68
C ALA A 109 19.96 1.51 -8.67
N GLN A 110 20.43 2.69 -9.12
CA GLN A 110 21.03 3.69 -8.23
C GLN A 110 20.00 4.23 -7.23
N VAL A 111 18.79 4.57 -7.70
CA VAL A 111 17.73 5.10 -6.83
C VAL A 111 17.22 4.05 -5.85
N ASP A 112 17.07 2.79 -6.27
CA ASP A 112 16.60 1.70 -5.41
C ASP A 112 17.63 1.30 -4.34
N SER A 113 18.91 1.65 -4.53
CA SER A 113 19.97 1.43 -3.54
C SER A 113 20.02 2.48 -2.43
N LEU A 114 19.33 3.62 -2.61
CA LEU A 114 19.35 4.72 -1.64
C LEU A 114 18.31 4.50 -0.54
N THR A 115 18.64 4.95 0.67
CA THR A 115 17.62 5.16 1.68
C THR A 115 16.90 6.50 1.46
N ARG A 116 15.77 6.70 2.16
CA ARG A 116 15.04 7.96 2.15
C ARG A 116 15.89 9.15 2.61
N ASP A 117 16.70 8.96 3.64
CA ASP A 117 17.62 9.96 4.16
C ASP A 117 18.76 10.25 3.17
N ASP A 118 19.34 9.21 2.58
CA ASP A 118 20.39 9.37 1.55
C ASP A 118 19.86 10.09 0.32
N ALA A 119 18.65 9.73 -0.14
CA ALA A 119 17.99 10.41 -1.24
C ALA A 119 17.73 11.89 -0.90
N THR A 120 17.32 12.21 0.33
CA THR A 120 17.14 13.60 0.78
C THR A 120 18.45 14.38 0.73
N ARG A 121 19.52 13.83 1.32
CA ARG A 121 20.85 14.46 1.34
C ARG A 121 21.41 14.68 -0.06
N LEU A 122 21.25 13.69 -0.94
CA LEU A 122 21.66 13.76 -2.33
C LEU A 122 20.90 14.87 -3.06
N ILE A 123 19.58 14.91 -2.94
CA ILE A 123 18.75 15.94 -3.56
C ILE A 123 19.15 17.34 -3.05
N SER A 124 19.29 17.52 -1.73
CA SER A 124 19.72 18.80 -1.16
C SER A 124 21.10 19.22 -1.65
N SER A 125 22.06 18.29 -1.78
CA SER A 125 23.38 18.57 -2.33
C SER A 125 23.31 19.00 -3.80
N LEU A 126 22.49 18.33 -4.61
CA LEU A 126 22.33 18.64 -6.03
C LEU A 126 21.65 19.99 -6.24
N VAL A 127 20.62 20.32 -5.45
CA VAL A 127 19.96 21.63 -5.46
C VAL A 127 20.96 22.73 -5.05
N ASN A 128 21.74 22.51 -3.99
CA ASN A 128 22.75 23.48 -3.56
C ASN A 128 23.86 23.69 -4.61
N LYS A 129 24.26 22.65 -5.34
CA LYS A 129 25.20 22.79 -6.46
C LYS A 129 24.60 23.55 -7.64
N GLN A 130 23.32 23.38 -7.93
CA GLN A 130 22.63 24.17 -8.96
C GLN A 130 22.50 25.65 -8.57
N THR A 131 22.29 25.96 -7.29
CA THR A 131 22.18 27.35 -6.83
C THR A 131 23.53 28.04 -6.65
N GLN A 132 24.61 27.31 -6.32
CA GLN A 132 25.97 27.85 -6.22
C GLN A 132 26.75 27.80 -7.54
N GLY A 133 26.32 27.00 -8.50
CA GLY A 133 26.89 26.88 -9.85
C GLY A 133 26.33 27.88 -10.86
N GLY A 134 25.70 28.96 -10.41
CA GLY A 134 25.32 30.12 -11.22
C GLY A 134 26.52 30.93 -11.73
N SER A 135 27.55 30.25 -12.25
CA SER A 135 28.38 30.84 -13.29
C SER A 135 27.60 30.70 -14.60
N THR A 136 27.12 31.83 -15.08
CA THR A 136 26.55 31.99 -16.42
C THR A 136 27.39 31.23 -17.46
N PRO A 137 26.80 30.38 -18.32
CA PRO A 137 27.45 30.09 -19.58
C PRO A 137 27.44 31.42 -20.34
N ASN A 138 28.63 31.98 -20.47
CA ASN A 138 28.91 33.15 -21.27
C ASN A 138 28.47 32.83 -22.71
N LEU A 139 27.28 33.31 -23.11
CA LEU A 139 26.83 33.26 -24.49
C LEU A 139 27.67 34.29 -25.25
N ARG A 140 28.92 33.91 -25.55
CA ARG A 140 29.74 34.61 -26.53
C ARG A 140 29.14 34.27 -27.88
N LEU A 141 28.11 35.03 -28.27
CA LEU A 141 27.67 35.17 -29.64
C LEU A 141 28.87 35.77 -30.40
N VAL A 142 29.69 34.87 -30.94
CA VAL A 142 30.66 35.18 -31.97
C VAL A 142 29.83 35.70 -33.15
N GLY A 143 29.92 37.01 -33.39
CA GLY A 143 29.60 37.56 -34.70
C GLY A 143 30.50 36.86 -35.71
N GLY A 144 29.86 36.21 -36.67
CA GLY A 144 30.49 35.70 -37.87
C GLY A 144 29.70 36.25 -39.04
N ASP A 145 30.29 37.26 -39.66
CA ASP A 145 30.02 37.73 -41.02
C ASP A 145 29.73 36.57 -41.99
N GLU A 146 28.66 36.72 -42.78
CA GLU A 146 28.62 36.53 -44.24
C GLU A 146 27.32 37.12 -44.82
#